data_AF-A0A959VZG9-F1
#
_entry.id   AF-A0A959VZG9-F1
#
_cell.length_a   1.000
_cell.length_b   1.000
_cell.length_c   1.000
_cell.angle_alpha   90.00
_cell.angle_beta   90.00
_cell.angle_gamma   90.00
#
_symmetry.space_group_name_H-M   'P 1'
#
loop_
_entity.id
_entity.type
_entity.pdbx_description
1 polymer ?
#
loop_
_entity_poly.entity_id
_entity_poly.type
_entity_poly.pdbx_seq_one_letter_code
_entity_poly.pdbx_strand_id
1 'polypeptide(L)'
;MRKTLAFALILPVILVAIAGCSDGRKISTPPACLAAPEFWLTALSNAPEKVVIEESASISECLPEKQTVANQEEVGRTAVIVASSLAASIKGEPRAGGESNSPTAEEAALMAGYLVGALEKGANESGGIHDVMVTRVEAAATNGLDAAGPAAREQYEEGRDAGLAEG
;
A
#
# COMPACT_ATOMS: atom_id res chain seq x y z
N MET A 1 68.27 3.16 33.11
CA MET A 1 67.88 4.35 32.32
C MET A 1 67.56 3.90 30.89
N ARG A 2 66.54 4.52 30.25
CA ARG A 2 65.97 4.31 28.88
C ARG A 2 64.93 3.16 28.84
N LYS A 3 63.59 3.34 28.94
CA LYS A 3 62.57 4.24 28.34
C LYS A 3 62.46 4.14 26.82
N THR A 4 61.55 3.29 26.33
CA THR A 4 60.99 3.22 24.95
C THR A 4 60.02 2.02 24.90
N LEU A 5 58.82 1.99 24.30
CA LEU A 5 58.06 2.88 23.42
C LEU A 5 56.57 2.49 23.55
N ALA A 6 55.69 3.47 23.79
CA ALA A 6 54.25 3.29 23.62
C ALA A 6 53.90 3.65 22.16
N PHE A 7 53.56 2.65 21.35
CA PHE A 7 53.04 2.86 20.01
C PHE A 7 51.51 3.00 20.10
N ALA A 8 51.04 4.26 20.10
CA ALA A 8 49.63 4.59 19.98
C ALA A 8 49.17 4.30 18.55
N LEU A 9 48.33 3.29 18.38
CA LEU A 9 47.76 2.87 17.11
C LEU A 9 46.49 3.71 16.85
N ILE A 10 46.64 4.77 16.06
CA ILE A 10 45.55 5.66 15.64
C ILE A 10 44.84 4.98 14.46
N LEU A 11 43.62 4.50 14.69
CA LEU A 11 42.75 3.89 13.68
C LEU A 11 41.96 4.99 12.94
N PRO A 12 42.07 5.14 11.61
CA PRO A 12 41.25 6.10 10.88
C PRO A 12 39.84 5.54 10.71
N VAL A 13 38.87 6.15 11.39
CA VAL A 13 37.43 5.91 11.17
C VAL A 13 37.06 6.56 9.85
N ILE A 14 37.01 5.77 8.77
CA ILE A 14 36.49 6.21 7.47
C ILE A 14 34.96 6.23 7.58
N LEU A 15 34.39 7.41 7.87
CA LEU A 15 32.96 7.66 7.66
C LEU A 15 32.71 7.75 6.15
N VAL A 16 32.21 6.66 5.56
CA VAL A 16 31.60 6.69 4.23
C VAL A 16 30.23 7.36 4.39
N ALA A 17 30.20 8.68 4.27
CA ALA A 17 28.97 9.42 4.06
C ALA A 17 28.50 9.14 2.62
N ILE A 18 27.57 8.20 2.47
CA ILE A 18 26.76 8.04 1.26
C ILE A 18 25.83 9.26 1.18
N ALA A 19 26.38 10.37 0.67
CA ALA A 19 25.59 11.49 0.21
C ALA A 19 24.89 11.06 -1.08
N GLY A 20 23.69 10.49 -0.94
CA GLY A 20 22.77 10.31 -2.06
C GLY A 20 22.36 11.69 -2.57
N CYS A 21 23.00 12.15 -3.64
CA CYS A 21 22.56 13.30 -4.43
C CYS A 21 21.18 12.97 -5.04
N SER A 22 20.13 13.28 -4.28
CA SER A 22 18.76 13.29 -4.76
C SER A 22 18.54 14.60 -5.50
N ASP A 23 18.66 14.57 -6.83
CA ASP A 23 18.25 15.69 -7.68
C ASP A 23 16.84 16.15 -7.29
N GLY A 24 16.70 17.44 -6.99
CA GLY A 24 15.57 18.08 -6.30
C GLY A 24 14.26 18.16 -7.10
N ARG A 25 13.90 17.12 -7.86
CA ARG A 25 12.60 16.98 -8.50
C ARG A 25 11.99 15.62 -8.16
N LYS A 26 11.84 15.36 -6.86
CA LYS A 26 11.03 14.24 -6.35
C LYS A 26 9.58 14.71 -6.30
N ILE A 27 8.72 14.11 -7.14
CA ILE A 27 7.31 14.06 -6.80
C ILE A 27 7.28 13.09 -5.61
N SER A 28 7.11 13.64 -4.41
CA SER A 28 7.12 12.82 -3.20
C SER A 28 5.86 11.98 -3.21
N THR A 29 5.99 10.67 -3.06
CA THR A 29 4.91 9.84 -2.53
C THR A 29 4.35 10.56 -1.29
N PRO A 30 3.03 10.81 -1.21
CA PRO A 30 2.44 11.41 -0.02
C PRO A 30 2.81 10.57 1.22
N PRO A 31 3.14 11.19 2.38
CA PRO A 31 3.50 10.44 3.58
C PRO A 31 2.44 9.43 4.02
N ALA A 32 1.15 9.77 3.86
CA ALA A 32 0.04 8.88 4.20
C ALA A 32 0.03 7.57 3.39
N CYS A 33 0.56 7.57 2.16
CA CYS A 33 0.69 6.36 1.37
C CYS A 33 1.73 5.38 1.94
N LEU A 34 2.61 5.85 2.83
CA LEU A 34 3.59 5.04 3.55
C LEU A 34 3.08 4.66 4.96
N ALA A 35 1.81 4.96 5.26
CA ALA A 35 1.18 4.52 6.49
C ALA A 35 1.07 2.99 6.55
N ALA A 36 0.94 2.48 7.76
CA ALA A 36 0.79 1.06 7.99
C ALA A 36 -0.57 0.53 7.45
N PRO A 37 -0.68 -0.78 7.13
CA PRO A 37 -1.88 -1.36 6.52
C PRO A 37 -3.20 -1.09 7.25
N GLU A 38 -3.18 -0.96 8.57
CA GLU A 38 -4.35 -0.64 9.38
C GLU A 38 -4.98 0.72 9.05
N PHE A 39 -4.17 1.71 8.66
CA PHE A 39 -4.67 3.03 8.25
C PHE A 39 -5.35 2.97 6.88
N TRP A 40 -4.85 2.12 5.98
CA TRP A 40 -5.48 1.86 4.69
C TRP A 40 -6.82 1.15 4.86
N LEU A 41 -6.87 0.12 5.71
CA LEU A 41 -8.12 -0.59 6.03
C LEU A 41 -9.16 0.33 6.67
N THR A 42 -8.73 1.20 7.58
CA THR A 42 -9.60 2.19 8.22
C THR A 42 -10.12 3.21 7.20
N ALA A 43 -9.28 3.67 6.28
CA ALA A 43 -9.72 4.59 5.23
C ALA A 43 -10.71 3.91 4.27
N LEU A 44 -10.45 2.66 3.89
CA LEU A 44 -11.29 1.88 2.98
C LEU A 44 -12.70 1.62 3.53
N SER A 45 -12.93 1.68 4.84
CA SER A 45 -14.30 1.54 5.38
C SER A 45 -15.23 2.71 5.01
N ASN A 46 -14.71 3.76 4.36
CA ASN A 46 -15.51 4.83 3.75
C ASN A 46 -15.93 4.53 2.30
N ALA A 47 -15.58 3.37 1.73
CA ALA A 47 -16.08 2.99 0.41
C ALA A 47 -17.62 2.79 0.45
N PRO A 48 -18.36 3.18 -0.60
CA PRO A 48 -17.89 3.57 -1.92
C PRO A 48 -17.57 5.08 -2.05
N GLU A 49 -17.75 5.87 -1.00
CA GLU A 49 -17.35 7.27 -1.01
C GLU A 49 -15.83 7.44 -1.07
N LYS A 50 -15.39 8.70 -1.23
CA LYS A 50 -13.98 9.04 -1.36
C LYS A 50 -13.17 8.53 -0.16
N VAL A 51 -12.27 7.59 -0.44
CA VAL A 51 -11.30 7.05 0.51
C VAL A 51 -10.05 7.92 0.56
N VAL A 52 -9.71 8.38 1.77
CA VAL A 52 -8.54 9.23 2.02
C VAL A 52 -7.73 8.65 3.17
N ILE A 53 -6.50 8.23 2.91
CA ILE A 53 -5.58 7.67 3.90
C ILE A 53 -5.08 8.81 4.80
N GLU A 54 -5.23 8.62 6.11
CA GLU A 54 -4.88 9.61 7.14
C GLU A 54 -5.39 11.04 6.80
N GLU A 55 -6.58 11.12 6.18
CA GLU A 55 -7.23 12.38 5.79
C GLU A 55 -6.41 13.28 4.83
N SER A 56 -5.34 12.77 4.22
CA SER A 56 -4.41 13.60 3.43
C SER A 56 -4.10 13.13 2.02
N ALA A 57 -4.29 11.86 1.68
CA ALA A 57 -4.02 11.35 0.32
C ALA A 57 -5.09 10.35 -0.14
N SER A 58 -5.54 10.46 -1.38
CA SER A 58 -6.33 9.38 -1.99
C SER A 58 -5.42 8.19 -2.35
N ILE A 59 -6.01 7.03 -2.64
CA ILE A 59 -5.22 5.83 -2.95
C ILE A 59 -4.53 5.97 -4.32
N SER A 60 -5.17 6.60 -5.31
CA SER A 60 -4.57 6.86 -6.62
C SER A 60 -3.33 7.77 -6.54
N GLU A 61 -3.33 8.76 -5.63
CA GLU A 61 -2.20 9.65 -5.38
C GLU A 61 -0.96 8.93 -4.82
N CYS A 62 -1.11 7.68 -4.38
CA CYS A 62 0.01 6.86 -3.89
C CYS A 62 0.91 6.30 -5.00
N LEU A 63 0.52 6.48 -6.28
CA LEU A 63 1.25 5.98 -7.45
C LEU A 63 1.75 7.09 -8.39
N PRO A 64 2.49 8.11 -7.91
CA PRO A 64 2.97 9.17 -8.78
C PRO A 64 3.98 8.65 -9.81
N GLU A 65 4.03 9.28 -10.99
CA GLU A 65 4.93 8.92 -12.10
C GLU A 65 6.42 8.85 -11.69
N LYS A 66 6.84 9.69 -10.73
CA LYS A 66 8.24 9.83 -10.30
C LYS A 66 8.47 9.34 -8.87
N GLN A 67 7.86 8.21 -8.54
CA GLN A 67 8.07 7.53 -7.27
C GLN A 67 9.49 6.92 -7.17
N THR A 68 10.08 6.92 -5.98
CA THR A 68 11.34 6.20 -5.75
C THR A 68 11.08 4.70 -5.69
N VAL A 69 12.05 3.87 -6.11
CA VAL A 69 11.93 2.40 -6.03
C VAL A 69 11.58 1.94 -4.61
N ALA A 70 12.19 2.54 -3.58
CA ALA A 70 11.90 2.20 -2.19
C ALA A 70 10.45 2.48 -1.80
N ASN A 71 9.89 3.62 -2.22
CA ASN A 71 8.50 3.96 -1.92
C ASN A 71 7.53 3.08 -2.73
N GLN A 72 7.88 2.73 -3.97
CA GLN A 72 7.07 1.85 -4.80
C GLN A 72 6.95 0.45 -4.20
N GLU A 73 8.07 -0.12 -3.74
CA GLU A 73 8.08 -1.40 -3.04
C GLU A 73 7.25 -1.33 -1.75
N GLU A 74 7.36 -0.24 -0.99
CA GLU A 74 6.62 -0.09 0.27
C GLU A 74 5.11 0.06 0.04
N VAL A 75 4.68 0.92 -0.89
CA VAL A 75 3.27 1.09 -1.26
C VAL A 75 2.70 -0.22 -1.79
N GLY A 76 3.41 -0.88 -2.71
CA GLY A 76 2.98 -2.16 -3.27
C GLY A 76 2.86 -3.26 -2.22
N ARG A 77 3.81 -3.34 -1.27
CA ARG A 77 3.77 -4.27 -0.14
C ARG A 77 2.55 -4.01 0.75
N THR A 78 2.30 -2.75 1.12
CA THR A 78 1.15 -2.38 1.94
C THR A 78 -0.15 -2.71 1.22
N ALA A 79 -0.30 -2.37 -0.06
CA ALA A 79 -1.49 -2.68 -0.84
C ALA A 79 -1.78 -4.19 -0.93
N VAL A 80 -0.75 -5.03 -1.13
CA VAL A 80 -0.93 -6.49 -1.14
C VAL A 80 -1.36 -7.03 0.23
N ILE A 81 -0.83 -6.49 1.33
CA ILE A 81 -1.24 -6.87 2.69
C ILE A 81 -2.71 -6.50 2.94
N VAL A 82 -3.11 -5.28 2.57
CA VAL A 82 -4.49 -4.80 2.72
C VAL A 82 -5.44 -5.66 1.88
N ALA A 83 -5.13 -5.89 0.61
CA ALA A 83 -5.93 -6.75 -0.28
C ALA A 83 -6.05 -8.18 0.27
N SER A 84 -4.96 -8.76 0.77
CA SER A 84 -4.97 -10.11 1.37
C SER A 84 -5.82 -10.16 2.64
N SER A 85 -5.81 -9.09 3.45
CA SER A 85 -6.65 -8.98 4.65
C SER A 85 -8.15 -8.89 4.32
N LEU A 86 -8.50 -8.15 3.27
CA LEU A 86 -9.86 -8.07 2.77
C LEU A 86 -10.31 -9.41 2.19
N ALA A 87 -9.48 -10.07 1.39
CA ALA A 87 -9.74 -11.42 0.90
C ALA A 87 -9.95 -12.46 2.02
N ALA A 88 -9.17 -12.38 3.10
CA ALA A 88 -9.41 -13.19 4.30
C ALA A 88 -10.81 -12.92 4.91
N SER A 89 -11.20 -11.65 4.97
CA SER A 89 -12.51 -11.22 5.49
C SER A 89 -13.67 -11.72 4.60
N ILE A 90 -13.49 -11.69 3.27
CA ILE A 90 -14.45 -12.24 2.29
C ILE A 90 -14.69 -13.74 2.53
N LYS A 91 -13.64 -14.49 2.90
CA LYS A 91 -13.74 -15.93 3.23
C LYS A 91 -14.32 -16.20 4.62
N GLY A 92 -14.64 -15.17 5.41
CA GLY A 92 -15.08 -15.30 6.79
C GLY A 92 -13.98 -15.74 7.76
N GLU A 93 -12.70 -15.55 7.41
CA GLU A 93 -11.58 -15.84 8.29
C GLU A 93 -11.49 -14.77 9.40
N PRO A 94 -11.28 -15.16 10.67
CA PRO A 94 -11.09 -14.19 11.74
C PRO A 94 -9.87 -13.31 11.45
N ARG A 95 -10.01 -11.99 11.63
CA ARG A 95 -8.84 -11.10 11.59
C ARG A 95 -7.88 -11.44 12.72
N ALA A 96 -6.58 -11.34 12.43
CA ALA A 96 -5.55 -11.36 13.46
C ALA A 96 -5.79 -10.19 14.42
N GLY A 97 -6.30 -10.45 15.63
CA GLY A 97 -6.68 -9.43 16.61
C GLY A 97 -8.03 -9.62 17.29
N GLY A 98 -8.92 -10.47 16.73
CA GLY A 98 -10.17 -10.87 17.40
C GLY A 98 -11.23 -9.77 17.54
N GLU A 99 -11.18 -8.72 16.71
CA GLU A 99 -12.12 -7.62 16.78
C GLU A 99 -13.53 -8.00 16.32
N SER A 100 -14.51 -7.61 17.15
CA SER A 100 -15.94 -7.91 16.99
C SER A 100 -16.63 -7.14 15.85
N ASN A 101 -15.92 -6.25 15.16
CA ASN A 101 -16.44 -5.39 14.08
C ASN A 101 -15.76 -5.71 12.73
N SER A 102 -15.59 -6.99 12.42
CA SER A 102 -15.13 -7.39 11.09
C SER A 102 -16.25 -7.11 10.07
N PRO A 103 -15.93 -6.58 8.88
CA PRO A 103 -16.92 -6.36 7.83
C PRO A 103 -17.51 -7.68 7.38
N THR A 104 -18.73 -7.59 6.86
CA THR A 104 -19.36 -8.67 6.08
C THR A 104 -18.52 -9.00 4.84
N ALA A 105 -18.80 -10.14 4.21
CA ALA A 105 -18.09 -10.54 2.99
C ALA A 105 -18.33 -9.54 1.85
N GLU A 106 -19.55 -9.01 1.77
CA GLU A 106 -19.98 -7.98 0.83
C GLU A 106 -19.24 -6.66 1.05
N GLU A 107 -19.19 -6.15 2.29
CA GLU A 107 -18.43 -4.93 2.61
C GLU A 107 -16.93 -5.11 2.35
N ALA A 108 -16.36 -6.28 2.70
CA ALA A 108 -14.97 -6.60 2.41
C ALA A 108 -14.68 -6.65 0.91
N ALA A 109 -15.62 -7.18 0.11
CA ALA A 109 -15.53 -7.20 -1.34
C ALA A 109 -15.61 -5.80 -1.94
N LEU A 110 -16.52 -4.95 -1.46
CA LEU A 110 -16.63 -3.53 -1.85
C LEU A 110 -15.31 -2.79 -1.61
N MET A 111 -14.75 -2.91 -0.40
CA MET A 111 -13.46 -2.32 -0.05
C MET A 111 -12.31 -2.84 -0.93
N ALA A 112 -12.31 -4.14 -1.23
CA ALA A 112 -11.28 -4.77 -2.06
C ALA A 112 -11.37 -4.27 -3.51
N GLY A 113 -12.59 -4.12 -4.03
CA GLY A 113 -12.85 -3.51 -5.32
C GLY A 113 -12.33 -2.08 -5.37
N TYR A 114 -12.71 -1.25 -4.41
CA TYR A 114 -12.27 0.15 -4.33
C TYR A 114 -10.76 0.29 -4.35
N LEU A 115 -10.06 -0.50 -3.53
CA LEU A 115 -8.59 -0.52 -3.50
C LEU A 115 -8.01 -0.79 -4.89
N VAL A 116 -8.52 -1.81 -5.60
CA VAL A 116 -8.04 -2.17 -6.94
C VAL A 116 -8.33 -1.04 -7.93
N GLY A 117 -9.56 -0.54 -7.98
CA GLY A 117 -9.96 0.53 -8.90
C GLY A 117 -9.18 1.83 -8.70
N ALA A 118 -8.90 2.21 -7.45
CA ALA A 118 -8.12 3.40 -7.14
C ALA A 118 -6.64 3.24 -7.54
N LEU A 119 -6.06 2.05 -7.37
CA LEU A 119 -4.70 1.76 -7.82
C LEU A 119 -4.62 1.66 -9.36
N GLU A 120 -5.64 1.11 -10.02
CA GLU A 120 -5.76 1.13 -11.49
C GLU A 120 -5.78 2.57 -12.01
N LYS A 121 -6.57 3.45 -11.39
CA LYS A 121 -6.59 4.89 -11.71
C LYS A 121 -5.19 5.52 -11.58
N GLY A 122 -4.52 5.34 -10.44
CA GLY A 122 -3.17 5.86 -10.23
C GLY A 122 -2.14 5.29 -11.21
N ALA A 123 -2.22 4.00 -11.54
CA ALA A 123 -1.37 3.37 -12.54
C ALA A 123 -1.59 3.96 -13.94
N ASN A 124 -2.84 4.15 -14.35
CA ASN A 124 -3.19 4.79 -15.62
C ASN A 124 -2.66 6.23 -15.71
N GLU A 125 -2.84 7.02 -14.65
CA GLU A 125 -2.34 8.40 -14.56
C GLU A 125 -0.80 8.47 -14.59
N SER A 126 -0.12 7.42 -14.13
CA SER A 126 1.33 7.26 -14.22
C SER A 126 1.83 6.72 -15.58
N GLY A 127 0.95 6.52 -16.56
CA GLY A 127 1.30 5.94 -17.86
C GLY A 127 1.60 4.44 -17.82
N GLY A 128 1.00 3.70 -16.89
CA GLY A 128 1.10 2.24 -16.78
C GLY A 128 2.35 1.73 -16.07
N ILE A 129 3.14 2.61 -15.44
CA ILE A 129 4.39 2.23 -14.72
C ILE A 129 4.10 1.18 -13.64
N HIS A 130 2.91 1.22 -13.05
CA HIS A 130 2.55 0.41 -11.88
C HIS A 130 1.65 -0.80 -12.21
N ASP A 131 1.37 -1.11 -13.47
CA ASP A 131 0.39 -2.15 -13.88
C ASP A 131 0.68 -3.54 -13.30
N VAL A 132 1.97 -3.91 -13.23
CA VAL A 132 2.38 -5.20 -12.65
C VAL A 132 2.08 -5.27 -11.15
N MET A 133 2.22 -4.15 -10.44
CA MET A 133 1.86 -4.07 -9.02
C MET A 133 0.34 -4.16 -8.87
N VAL A 134 -0.43 -3.43 -9.67
CA VAL A 134 -1.90 -3.48 -9.66
C VAL A 134 -2.40 -4.90 -9.90
N THR A 135 -1.86 -5.60 -10.91
CA THR A 135 -2.21 -7.00 -11.20
C THR A 135 -1.99 -7.93 -10.00
N ARG A 136 -0.92 -7.72 -9.22
CA ARG A 136 -0.64 -8.51 -8.01
C ARG A 136 -1.62 -8.20 -6.89
N VAL A 137 -2.00 -6.93 -6.74
CA VAL A 137 -2.99 -6.50 -5.74
C VAL A 137 -4.37 -7.05 -6.10
N GLU A 138 -4.77 -6.99 -7.37
CA GLU A 138 -6.02 -7.58 -7.88
C GLU A 138 -6.06 -9.09 -7.62
N ALA A 139 -4.99 -9.82 -7.93
CA ALA A 139 -4.90 -11.25 -7.64
C ALA A 139 -5.02 -11.56 -6.14
N ALA A 140 -4.50 -10.70 -5.26
CA ALA A 140 -4.66 -10.84 -3.82
C ALA A 140 -6.10 -10.53 -3.37
N ALA A 141 -6.69 -9.44 -3.89
CA ALA A 141 -8.03 -8.96 -3.55
C ALA A 141 -9.14 -9.94 -3.96
N THR A 142 -8.97 -10.60 -5.11
CA THR A 142 -9.96 -11.53 -5.68
C THR A 142 -9.84 -12.95 -5.13
N ASN A 143 -8.87 -13.21 -4.24
CA ASN A 143 -8.65 -14.53 -3.67
C ASN A 143 -9.85 -14.95 -2.79
N GLY A 144 -10.59 -15.99 -3.24
CA GLY A 144 -11.77 -16.50 -2.55
C GLY A 144 -13.07 -15.79 -2.90
N LEU A 145 -13.03 -14.78 -3.77
CA LEU A 145 -14.21 -14.00 -4.16
C LEU A 145 -15.28 -14.88 -4.86
N ASP A 146 -14.87 -15.79 -5.73
CA ASP A 146 -15.79 -16.71 -6.42
C ASP A 146 -16.58 -17.59 -5.44
N ALA A 147 -15.93 -18.03 -4.36
CA ALA A 147 -16.54 -18.89 -3.35
C ALA A 147 -17.51 -18.13 -2.43
N ALA A 148 -17.34 -16.82 -2.29
CA ALA A 148 -18.22 -15.94 -1.50
C ALA A 148 -19.58 -15.69 -2.18
N GLY A 149 -19.72 -16.04 -3.46
CA GLY A 149 -21.00 -16.00 -4.19
C GLY A 149 -21.22 -14.71 -4.99
N PRO A 150 -22.39 -14.58 -5.64
CA PRO A 150 -22.66 -13.49 -6.58
C PRO A 150 -22.77 -12.11 -5.93
N ALA A 151 -23.30 -11.99 -4.71
CA ALA A 151 -23.45 -10.71 -4.03
C ALA A 151 -22.08 -10.06 -3.72
N ALA A 152 -21.11 -10.85 -3.23
CA ALA A 152 -19.76 -10.37 -3.01
C ALA A 152 -19.08 -9.94 -4.33
N ARG A 153 -19.29 -10.67 -5.43
CA ARG A 153 -18.76 -10.28 -6.75
C ARG A 153 -19.36 -8.96 -7.24
N GLU A 154 -20.67 -8.77 -7.10
CA GLU A 154 -21.34 -7.51 -7.46
C GLU A 154 -20.78 -6.34 -6.64
N GLN A 155 -20.57 -6.53 -5.33
CA GLN A 155 -19.97 -5.51 -4.47
C GLN A 155 -18.51 -5.21 -4.83
N TYR A 156 -17.73 -6.23 -5.20
CA TYR A 156 -16.37 -6.01 -5.70
C TYR A 156 -16.35 -5.16 -6.98
N GLU A 157 -17.25 -5.45 -7.93
CA GLU A 157 -17.38 -4.68 -9.17
C GLU A 157 -17.80 -3.23 -8.88
N GLU A 158 -18.83 -3.02 -8.04
CA GLU A 158 -19.26 -1.69 -7.59
C GLU A 158 -18.12 -0.91 -6.93
N GLY A 159 -17.37 -1.57 -6.05
CA GLY A 159 -16.21 -0.99 -5.38
C GLY A 159 -15.15 -0.57 -6.39
N ARG A 160 -14.83 -1.44 -7.35
CA ARG A 160 -13.80 -1.14 -8.37
C ARG A 160 -14.19 0.06 -9.22
N ASP A 161 -15.46 0.14 -9.64
CA ASP A 161 -15.98 1.27 -10.39
C ASP A 161 -15.91 2.57 -9.56
N ALA A 162 -16.27 2.52 -8.28
CA ALA A 162 -16.14 3.66 -7.36
C ALA A 162 -14.67 4.08 -7.17
N GLY A 163 -13.75 3.13 -7.01
CA GLY A 163 -12.32 3.42 -6.91
C GLY A 163 -11.74 4.04 -8.19
N LEU A 164 -12.19 3.61 -9.36
CA LEU A 164 -11.80 4.22 -10.63
C LEU A 164 -12.29 5.67 -10.77
N ALA A 165 -13.44 6.00 -10.20
CA ALA A 165 -13.99 7.35 -10.22
C ALA A 165 -13.37 8.26 -9.15
N GLU A 166 -13.46 7.86 -7.88
CA GLU A 166 -13.21 8.70 -6.70
C GLU A 166 -11.86 8.42 -5.99
N GLY A 167 -11.21 7.32 -6.37
CA GLY A 167 -9.97 6.82 -5.77
C GLY A 167 -8.76 7.71 -5.93
#